data_AF-A0A970BXS5-F1
#
_entry.id   AF-A0A970BXS5-F1
#
_cell.length_a   1.000
_cell.length_b   1.000
_cell.length_c   1.000
_cell.angle_alpha   90.00
_cell.angle_beta   90.00
_cell.angle_gamma   90.00
#
_symmetry.space_group_name_H-M   'P 1'
#
loop_
_entity.id
_entity.type
_entity.pdbx_description
1 polymer ?
#
loop_
_entity_poly.entity_id
_entity_poly.type
_entity_poly.pdbx_seq_one_letter_code
_entity_poly.pdbx_strand_id
1 'polypeptide(L)'
;LTYVAESNPMWMLFLKGLIDTSGIPRDVFESVITVHQDLTEQWRQRGVRLMKIEGDPSLYWYGFNLRDPVLGSSKSLRQALLLAYDVESHIKLLMNGRGRRPVNMVPSSFEGYQEAGPSPYARFDLDAARAKLEDARRELQDAGVIGPGDPIPPLTLDTWSTDESTRRMAEFAREQFARLGVTLLVEMNDWPTLQNKVSRGQVQMYTMGWHADYPDPENFLQNYYGPNIAKGTNSTYYSNPAFDALYEKAAVMEPSDERTALYAEMLGILNEDCPVLWLSEPVSFVLINDWVRNYKPHPIGYGNLRYQRIDSEARRRAGGR
;
A
#
# COMPACT_ATOMS: atom_id res chain seq x y z
N LEU A 1 26.76 10.43 -6.32
CA LEU A 1 25.38 10.43 -5.80
C LEU A 1 25.44 10.69 -4.31
N THR A 2 24.67 11.65 -3.80
CA THR A 2 24.49 11.82 -2.35
C THR A 2 23.29 10.98 -1.95
N TYR A 3 23.52 9.88 -1.22
CA TYR A 3 22.43 9.11 -0.62
C TYR A 3 22.13 9.67 0.76
N VAL A 4 20.88 10.07 0.98
CA VAL A 4 20.39 10.57 2.26
C VAL A 4 19.08 9.85 2.52
N ALA A 5 19.09 8.92 3.48
CA ALA A 5 17.96 8.04 3.75
C ALA A 5 16.76 8.78 4.36
N GLU A 6 17.01 9.85 5.11
CA GLU A 6 15.98 10.56 5.86
C GLU A 6 15.43 11.77 5.11
N SER A 7 14.11 11.96 5.22
CA SER A 7 13.38 13.04 4.54
C SER A 7 13.76 14.45 5.02
N ASN A 8 14.00 14.64 6.32
CA ASN A 8 14.36 15.95 6.89
C ASN A 8 15.75 16.44 6.44
N PRO A 9 16.82 15.62 6.46
CA PRO A 9 18.09 16.01 5.87
C PRO A 9 18.01 16.27 4.35
N MET A 10 17.25 15.46 3.60
CA MET A 10 16.98 15.71 2.17
C MET A 10 16.31 17.07 1.95
N TRP A 11 15.32 17.39 2.78
CA TRP A 11 14.65 18.68 2.78
C TRP A 11 15.60 19.86 3.01
N MET A 12 16.54 19.72 3.96
CA MET A 12 17.55 20.74 4.21
C MET A 12 18.51 20.94 3.04
N LEU A 13 18.85 19.88 2.31
CA LEU A 13 19.63 20.00 1.08
C LEU A 13 18.86 20.73 -0.02
N PHE A 14 17.56 20.46 -0.14
CA PHE A 14 16.68 21.13 -1.11
C PHE A 14 16.58 22.62 -0.80
N LEU A 15 16.37 22.99 0.47
CA LEU A 15 16.34 24.37 0.92
C LEU A 15 17.64 25.14 0.64
N LYS A 16 18.78 24.44 0.61
CA LYS A 16 20.09 25.01 0.28
C LYS A 16 20.41 25.01 -1.22
N GLY A 17 19.49 24.55 -2.07
CA GLY A 17 19.71 24.41 -3.52
C GLY A 17 20.79 23.39 -3.89
N LEU A 18 21.09 22.43 -3.00
CA LEU A 18 22.10 21.39 -3.22
C LEU A 18 21.54 20.17 -3.96
N ILE A 19 20.21 20.02 -3.98
CA ILE A 19 19.51 18.99 -4.76
C ILE A 19 18.42 19.64 -5.61
N ASP A 20 18.17 19.03 -6.76
CA ASP A 20 17.30 19.57 -7.81
C ASP A 20 15.81 19.39 -7.53
N THR A 21 15.48 18.30 -6.85
CA THR A 21 14.10 17.90 -6.51
C THR A 21 14.05 17.32 -5.11
N SER A 22 12.89 17.39 -4.47
CA SER A 22 12.70 16.78 -3.15
C SER A 22 11.24 16.38 -2.92
N GLY A 23 11.03 15.34 -2.12
CA GLY A 23 9.73 15.11 -1.49
C GLY A 23 9.48 16.12 -0.37
N ILE A 24 8.28 16.07 0.21
CA ILE A 24 7.90 16.97 1.30
C ILE A 24 7.81 16.16 2.60
N PRO A 25 8.65 16.47 3.62
CA PRO A 25 8.52 15.84 4.92
C PRO A 25 7.17 16.11 5.55
N ARG A 26 6.67 15.15 6.34
CA ARG A 26 5.36 15.22 7.01
C ARG A 26 5.19 16.50 7.83
N ASP A 27 6.20 16.85 8.61
CA ASP A 27 6.13 17.93 9.62
C ASP A 27 6.11 19.33 9.02
N VAL A 28 6.51 19.48 7.75
CA VAL A 28 6.50 20.78 7.04
C VAL A 28 5.42 20.84 5.97
N PHE A 29 4.63 19.76 5.79
CA PHE A 29 3.71 19.61 4.67
C PHE A 29 2.73 20.78 4.55
N GLU A 30 2.08 21.16 5.65
CA GLU A 30 1.09 22.26 5.68
C GLU A 30 1.70 23.65 5.44
N SER A 31 3.01 23.82 5.65
CA SER A 31 3.70 25.08 5.32
C SER A 31 4.03 25.19 3.82
N VAL A 32 4.05 24.06 3.11
CA VAL A 32 4.42 23.96 1.70
C VAL A 32 3.19 23.81 0.81
N ILE A 33 2.18 23.09 1.31
CA ILE A 33 1.00 22.68 0.57
C ILE A 33 -0.26 23.23 1.26
N THR A 34 -1.11 23.87 0.47
CA THR A 34 -2.42 24.38 0.90
C THR A 34 -3.41 23.24 1.17
N VAL A 35 -4.54 23.56 1.80
CA VAL A 35 -5.64 22.61 2.02
C VAL A 35 -6.24 22.05 0.71
N HIS A 36 -6.09 22.77 -0.40
CA HIS A 36 -6.49 22.32 -1.75
C HIS A 36 -5.39 21.51 -2.44
N GLN A 37 -4.36 21.11 -1.68
CA GLN A 37 -3.18 20.38 -2.16
C GLN A 37 -2.30 21.15 -3.16
N ASP A 38 -2.46 22.46 -3.30
CA ASP A 38 -1.59 23.27 -4.18
C ASP A 38 -0.38 23.82 -3.43
N LEU A 39 0.70 24.12 -4.15
CA LEU A 39 1.87 24.80 -3.60
C LEU A 39 1.47 26.17 -3.03
N THR A 40 1.93 26.52 -1.83
CA THR A 40 1.67 27.83 -1.24
C THR A 40 2.40 28.95 -2.00
N GLU A 41 1.89 30.18 -1.89
CA GLU A 41 2.42 31.34 -2.61
C GLU A 41 3.88 31.64 -2.28
N GLN A 42 4.28 31.46 -1.01
CA GLN A 42 5.66 31.61 -0.56
C GLN A 42 6.62 30.72 -1.36
N TRP A 43 6.23 29.49 -1.68
CA TRP A 43 7.07 28.54 -2.41
C TRP A 43 7.04 28.78 -3.92
N ARG A 44 5.91 29.22 -4.48
CA ARG A 44 5.84 29.67 -5.87
C ARG A 44 6.80 30.84 -6.13
N GLN A 45 6.81 31.83 -5.22
CA GLN A 45 7.71 32.99 -5.32
C GLN A 45 9.19 32.65 -5.19
N ARG A 46 9.51 31.50 -4.58
CA ARG A 46 10.88 30.95 -4.53
C ARG A 46 11.31 30.25 -5.82
N GLY A 47 10.48 30.21 -6.85
CA GLY A 47 10.77 29.49 -8.08
C GLY A 47 10.78 27.98 -7.89
N VAL A 48 9.88 27.48 -7.04
CA VAL A 48 9.64 26.04 -6.87
C VAL A 48 8.32 25.69 -7.54
N ARG A 49 8.32 24.57 -8.25
CA ARG A 49 7.13 23.96 -8.85
C ARG A 49 6.77 22.70 -8.10
N LEU A 50 5.46 22.48 -7.94
CA LEU A 50 4.92 21.22 -7.43
C LEU A 50 4.53 20.33 -8.61
N MET A 51 4.94 19.08 -8.57
CA MET A 51 4.41 18.01 -9.39
C MET A 51 3.72 16.99 -8.49
N LYS A 52 2.43 16.77 -8.74
CA LYS A 52 1.68 15.65 -8.18
C LYS A 52 1.81 14.49 -9.16
N ILE A 53 2.29 13.35 -8.69
CA ILE A 53 2.31 12.12 -9.46
C ILE A 53 1.12 11.30 -8.94
N GLU A 54 0.05 11.35 -9.72
CA GLU A 54 -1.16 10.57 -9.52
C GLU A 54 -1.11 9.34 -10.42
N GLY A 55 -1.74 8.24 -9.99
CA GLY A 55 -1.72 6.98 -10.74
C GLY A 55 -0.36 6.30 -10.71
N ASP A 56 0.40 6.47 -9.62
CA ASP A 56 1.50 5.57 -9.28
C ASP A 56 0.89 4.16 -9.11
N PRO A 57 1.31 3.16 -9.91
CA PRO A 57 0.70 1.84 -9.89
C PRO A 57 1.27 1.06 -8.70
N SER A 58 0.94 1.52 -7.50
CA SER A 58 1.42 0.99 -6.23
C SER A 58 0.26 0.78 -5.26
N LEU A 59 0.28 -0.34 -4.54
CA LEU A 59 -0.62 -0.57 -3.40
C LEU A 59 0.20 -0.94 -2.17
N TYR A 60 -0.24 -0.47 -1.01
CA TYR A 60 0.28 -0.88 0.30
C TYR A 60 -0.84 -1.53 1.11
N TRP A 61 -0.49 -2.54 1.91
CA TRP A 61 -1.46 -3.34 2.66
C TRP A 61 -0.87 -3.97 3.92
N TYR A 62 -1.75 -4.43 4.82
CA TYR A 62 -1.43 -5.51 5.76
C TYR A 62 -1.79 -6.85 5.12
N GLY A 63 -0.81 -7.71 4.92
CA GLY A 63 -1.02 -9.04 4.36
C GLY A 63 -1.39 -10.04 5.44
N PHE A 64 -2.23 -11.01 5.11
CA PHE A 64 -2.56 -12.11 6.00
C PHE A 64 -1.87 -13.38 5.52
N ASN A 65 -1.13 -14.05 6.41
CA ASN A 65 -0.60 -15.37 6.14
C ASN A 65 -1.72 -16.41 6.25
N LEU A 66 -2.16 -16.97 5.12
CA LEU A 66 -3.27 -17.92 5.08
C LEU A 66 -2.90 -19.35 5.48
N ARG A 67 -1.64 -19.61 5.86
CA ARG A 67 -1.25 -20.81 6.60
C ARG A 67 -1.34 -20.65 8.11
N ASP A 68 -1.52 -19.42 8.61
CA ASP A 68 -1.72 -19.19 10.04
C ASP A 68 -3.04 -19.84 10.49
N PRO A 69 -3.06 -20.57 11.62
CA PRO A 69 -4.27 -21.26 12.08
C PRO A 69 -5.41 -20.31 12.44
N VAL A 70 -5.18 -19.03 12.74
CA VAL A 70 -6.25 -18.07 13.08
C VAL A 70 -6.73 -17.34 11.83
N LEU A 71 -5.81 -16.67 11.12
CA LEU A 71 -6.14 -15.86 9.95
C LEU A 71 -6.45 -16.69 8.70
N GLY A 72 -5.86 -17.88 8.56
CA GLY A 72 -6.10 -18.78 7.44
C GLY A 72 -7.43 -19.51 7.53
N SER A 73 -7.84 -19.91 8.73
CA SER A 73 -9.07 -20.68 8.97
C SER A 73 -10.34 -19.83 8.96
N SER A 74 -10.24 -18.53 9.24
CA SER A 74 -11.41 -17.64 9.28
C SER A 74 -11.35 -16.54 8.22
N LYS A 75 -12.17 -16.70 7.19
CA LYS A 75 -12.42 -15.64 6.20
C LYS A 75 -13.16 -14.46 6.83
N SER A 76 -14.12 -14.75 7.71
CA SER A 76 -14.91 -13.71 8.38
C SER A 76 -14.06 -12.85 9.30
N LEU A 77 -12.99 -13.39 9.90
CA LEU A 77 -12.02 -12.59 10.67
C LEU A 77 -11.32 -11.57 9.77
N ARG A 78 -10.82 -11.99 8.61
CA ARG A 78 -10.17 -11.09 7.65
C ARG A 78 -11.13 -9.98 7.20
N GLN A 79 -12.36 -10.35 6.84
CA GLN A 79 -13.41 -9.39 6.48
C GLN A 79 -13.72 -8.41 7.62
N ALA A 80 -13.78 -8.87 8.87
CA ALA A 80 -13.99 -8.00 10.03
C ALA A 80 -12.84 -7.00 10.22
N LEU A 81 -11.59 -7.43 10.02
CA LEU A 81 -10.42 -6.55 10.10
C LEU A 81 -10.44 -5.46 9.03
N LEU A 82 -10.83 -5.78 7.79
CA LEU A 82 -10.99 -4.79 6.72
C LEU A 82 -12.04 -3.74 7.07
N LEU A 83 -13.22 -4.18 7.54
CA LEU A 83 -14.32 -3.29 7.92
C LEU A 83 -14.01 -2.42 9.14
N ALA A 84 -13.17 -2.90 10.06
CA ALA A 84 -12.79 -2.19 11.28
C ALA A 84 -11.64 -1.18 11.08
N TYR A 85 -10.99 -1.16 9.93
CA TYR A 85 -9.86 -0.26 9.68
C TYR A 85 -10.28 1.00 8.91
N ASP A 86 -10.15 2.16 9.55
CA ASP A 86 -10.46 3.44 8.92
C ASP A 86 -9.30 3.91 8.01
N VAL A 87 -9.32 3.41 6.77
CA VAL A 87 -8.36 3.76 5.71
C VAL A 87 -8.35 5.26 5.37
N GLU A 88 -9.50 5.93 5.45
CA GLU A 88 -9.58 7.38 5.18
C GLU A 88 -8.83 8.17 6.24
N SER A 89 -9.05 7.84 7.53
CA SER A 89 -8.29 8.43 8.63
C SER A 89 -6.81 8.04 8.58
N HIS A 90 -6.45 6.81 8.17
CA HIS A 90 -5.06 6.43 7.93
C HIS A 90 -4.39 7.39 6.93
N ILE A 91 -4.98 7.56 5.75
CA ILE A 91 -4.43 8.41 4.69
C ILE A 91 -4.38 9.87 5.16
N LYS A 92 -5.43 10.36 5.79
CA LYS A 92 -5.50 11.75 6.27
C LYS A 92 -4.46 12.05 7.35
N LEU A 93 -4.38 11.22 8.38
CA LEU A 93 -3.59 11.49 9.59
C LEU A 93 -2.12 11.07 9.44
N LEU A 94 -1.86 9.93 8.80
CA LEU A 94 -0.51 9.38 8.69
C LEU A 94 0.20 9.82 7.41
N MET A 95 -0.55 10.08 6.34
CA MET A 95 -0.01 10.45 5.03
C MET A 95 -0.28 11.91 4.63
N ASN A 96 -0.86 12.75 5.51
CA ASN A 96 -1.30 14.12 5.19
C ASN A 96 -2.25 14.19 3.98
N GLY A 97 -3.08 13.18 3.76
CA GLY A 97 -3.98 13.13 2.59
C GLY A 97 -3.29 12.78 1.27
N ARG A 98 -2.04 12.29 1.30
CA ARG A 98 -1.24 11.91 0.11
C ARG A 98 -1.53 10.48 -0.36
N GLY A 99 -2.80 10.18 -0.59
CA GLY A 99 -3.19 8.86 -1.07
C GLY A 99 -4.66 8.79 -1.42
N ARG A 100 -5.02 7.66 -2.03
CA ARG A 100 -6.39 7.25 -2.32
C ARG A 100 -6.66 5.95 -1.61
N ARG A 101 -7.91 5.77 -1.19
CA ARG A 101 -8.38 4.49 -0.67
C ARG A 101 -8.43 3.46 -1.81
N PRO A 102 -7.72 2.33 -1.69
CA PRO A 102 -7.87 1.24 -2.64
C PRO A 102 -9.25 0.59 -2.48
N VAL A 103 -9.83 0.17 -3.60
CA VAL A 103 -11.14 -0.49 -3.65
C VAL A 103 -11.04 -1.98 -3.96
N ASN A 104 -9.89 -2.44 -4.48
CA ASN A 104 -9.54 -3.84 -4.71
C ASN A 104 -8.00 -3.99 -4.87
N MET A 105 -7.52 -5.16 -5.29
CA MET A 105 -6.09 -5.50 -5.41
C MET A 105 -5.38 -4.94 -6.66
N VAL A 106 -6.05 -4.14 -7.50
CA VAL A 106 -5.45 -3.52 -8.68
C VAL A 106 -5.51 -1.98 -8.53
N PRO A 107 -4.39 -1.26 -8.70
CA PRO A 107 -4.38 0.21 -8.63
C PRO A 107 -5.37 0.86 -9.59
N SER A 108 -5.89 2.03 -9.22
CA SER A 108 -6.83 2.79 -10.05
C SER A 108 -6.24 3.34 -11.35
N SER A 109 -4.91 3.25 -11.50
CA SER A 109 -4.19 3.62 -12.72
C SER A 109 -4.34 2.62 -13.87
N PHE A 110 -4.81 1.40 -13.59
CA PHE A 110 -4.98 0.37 -14.62
C PHE A 110 -6.36 0.40 -15.25
N GLU A 111 -6.42 0.08 -16.54
CA GLU A 111 -7.67 -0.16 -17.25
C GLU A 111 -8.38 -1.41 -16.67
N GLY A 112 -9.72 -1.40 -16.66
CA GLY A 112 -10.51 -2.53 -16.16
C GLY A 112 -10.55 -2.69 -14.64
N TYR A 113 -9.82 -1.87 -13.85
CA TYR A 113 -9.77 -2.04 -12.38
C TYR A 113 -11.15 -1.97 -11.69
N GLN A 114 -12.12 -1.30 -12.30
CA GLN A 114 -13.47 -1.12 -11.76
C GLN A 114 -14.43 -2.24 -12.13
N GLU A 115 -14.09 -3.15 -13.05
CA GLU A 115 -15.07 -4.10 -13.62
C GLU A 115 -15.63 -5.09 -12.59
N ALA A 116 -14.84 -5.46 -11.58
CA ALA A 116 -15.29 -6.27 -10.45
C ALA A 116 -16.14 -5.49 -9.42
N GLY A 117 -16.23 -4.17 -9.57
CA GLY A 117 -16.71 -3.26 -8.53
C GLY A 117 -15.75 -3.15 -7.35
N PRO A 118 -16.04 -2.24 -6.40
CA PRO A 118 -15.31 -2.18 -5.15
C PRO A 118 -15.61 -3.42 -4.30
N SER A 119 -14.62 -3.91 -3.55
CA SER A 119 -14.87 -4.92 -2.53
C SER A 119 -15.96 -4.45 -1.57
N PRO A 120 -16.91 -5.31 -1.18
CA PRO A 120 -17.91 -4.94 -0.17
C PRO A 120 -17.26 -4.57 1.16
N TYR A 121 -16.04 -5.05 1.43
CA TYR A 121 -15.30 -4.76 2.66
C TYR A 121 -14.36 -3.55 2.52
N ALA A 122 -14.27 -2.91 1.35
CA ALA A 122 -13.52 -1.67 1.13
C ALA A 122 -14.27 -0.44 1.69
N ARG A 123 -14.79 -0.54 2.91
CA ARG A 123 -15.44 0.56 3.65
C ARG A 123 -15.14 0.46 5.15
N PHE A 124 -15.28 1.56 5.89
CA PHE A 124 -15.21 1.55 7.35
C PHE A 124 -16.61 1.38 7.94
N ASP A 125 -16.83 0.29 8.67
CA ASP A 125 -18.15 -0.10 9.19
C ASP A 125 -17.96 -1.02 10.41
N LEU A 126 -17.86 -0.41 11.60
CA LEU A 126 -17.54 -1.15 12.83
C LEU A 126 -18.66 -2.09 13.27
N ASP A 127 -19.92 -1.81 12.93
CA ASP A 127 -21.04 -2.68 13.27
C ASP A 127 -21.07 -3.91 12.37
N ALA A 128 -20.84 -3.75 11.06
CA ALA A 128 -20.64 -4.90 10.17
C ALA A 128 -19.39 -5.70 10.55
N ALA A 129 -18.32 -5.04 11.00
CA ALA A 129 -17.13 -5.73 11.50
C ALA A 129 -17.44 -6.61 12.71
N ARG A 130 -18.23 -6.12 13.68
CA ARG A 130 -18.67 -6.91 14.84
C ARG A 130 -19.52 -8.12 14.43
N ALA A 131 -20.43 -7.95 13.47
CA ALA A 131 -21.21 -9.07 12.95
C ALA A 131 -20.31 -10.15 12.33
N LYS A 132 -19.31 -9.75 11.52
CA LYS A 132 -18.32 -10.67 10.96
C LYS A 132 -17.44 -11.33 12.03
N LEU A 133 -17.21 -10.67 13.15
CA LEU A 133 -16.48 -11.27 14.27
C LEU A 133 -17.25 -12.42 14.93
N GLU A 134 -18.59 -12.36 14.96
CA GLU A 134 -19.41 -13.48 15.42
C GLU A 134 -19.31 -14.70 14.48
N ASP A 135 -19.28 -14.45 13.17
CA ASP A 135 -19.05 -15.49 12.17
C ASP A 135 -17.64 -16.07 12.30
N ALA A 136 -16.64 -15.21 12.52
CA ALA A 136 -15.25 -15.60 12.73
C ALA A 136 -15.08 -16.52 13.94
N ARG A 137 -15.76 -16.24 15.06
CA ARG A 137 -15.71 -17.12 16.23
C ARG A 137 -16.24 -18.52 15.93
N ARG A 138 -17.29 -18.64 15.11
CA ARG A 138 -17.82 -19.95 14.70
C ARG A 138 -16.84 -20.67 13.79
N GLU A 139 -16.28 -19.99 12.78
CA GLU A 139 -15.26 -20.56 11.89
C GLU A 139 -14.02 -21.05 12.66
N LEU A 140 -13.56 -20.28 13.64
CA LEU A 140 -12.43 -20.65 14.49
C LEU A 140 -12.73 -21.83 15.42
N GLN A 141 -13.97 -21.94 15.92
CA GLN A 141 -14.41 -23.10 16.72
C GLN A 141 -14.51 -24.36 15.86
N ASP A 142 -15.10 -24.26 14.68
CA ASP A 142 -15.23 -25.37 13.72
C ASP A 142 -13.85 -25.87 13.28
N ALA A 143 -12.88 -24.96 13.15
CA ALA A 143 -11.48 -25.29 12.86
C ALA A 143 -10.69 -25.82 14.09
N GLY A 144 -11.30 -25.84 15.28
CA GLY A 144 -10.65 -26.30 16.53
C GLY A 144 -9.56 -25.36 17.05
N VAL A 145 -9.55 -24.09 16.60
CA VAL A 145 -8.54 -23.08 16.98
C VAL A 145 -8.87 -22.48 18.34
N ILE A 146 -10.15 -22.33 18.66
CA ILE A 146 -10.66 -21.85 19.94
C ILE A 146 -11.81 -22.73 20.45
N GLY A 147 -12.03 -22.76 21.77
CA GLY A 147 -13.19 -23.41 22.38
C GLY A 147 -14.44 -22.52 22.41
N PRO A 148 -15.61 -23.08 22.77
CA PRO A 148 -16.82 -22.30 23.00
C PRO A 148 -16.63 -21.23 24.07
N GLY A 149 -16.84 -19.96 23.70
CA GLY A 149 -16.71 -18.82 24.61
C GLY A 149 -15.29 -18.28 24.78
N ASP A 150 -14.28 -18.93 24.19
CA ASP A 150 -12.92 -18.41 24.19
C ASP A 150 -12.82 -17.12 23.34
N PRO A 151 -11.97 -16.17 23.75
CA PRO A 151 -11.70 -14.99 22.92
C PRO A 151 -10.90 -15.37 21.68
N ILE A 152 -10.97 -14.53 20.64
CA ILE A 152 -10.04 -14.63 19.51
C ILE A 152 -8.62 -14.37 20.03
N PRO A 153 -7.62 -15.20 19.69
CA PRO A 153 -6.24 -15.01 20.13
C PRO A 153 -5.70 -13.65 19.69
N PRO A 154 -4.77 -13.04 20.45
CA PRO A 154 -4.05 -11.87 19.99
C PRO A 154 -3.39 -12.12 18.62
N LEU A 155 -3.49 -11.14 17.73
CA LEU A 155 -2.84 -11.18 16.42
C LEU A 155 -1.49 -10.46 16.47
N THR A 156 -0.52 -10.91 15.68
CA THR A 156 0.76 -10.19 15.50
C THR A 156 0.80 -9.41 14.18
N LEU A 157 1.36 -8.20 14.21
CA LEU A 157 1.67 -7.38 13.04
C LEU A 157 3.17 -7.12 12.94
N ASP A 158 3.78 -7.67 11.90
CA ASP A 158 5.17 -7.47 11.54
C ASP A 158 5.36 -6.26 10.60
N THR A 159 6.15 -5.27 11.03
CA THR A 159 6.34 -4.03 10.25
C THR A 159 7.66 -3.99 9.47
N TRP A 160 7.70 -3.25 8.34
CA TRP A 160 8.83 -3.18 7.40
C TRP A 160 10.02 -2.34 7.85
N SER A 161 9.84 -1.52 8.89
CA SER A 161 10.87 -0.65 9.44
C SER A 161 10.61 -0.39 10.92
N THR A 162 11.61 0.22 11.57
CA THR A 162 11.61 0.60 12.98
C THR A 162 11.45 2.11 13.18
N ASP A 163 11.18 2.87 12.12
CA ASP A 163 11.09 4.32 12.17
C ASP A 163 9.79 4.82 12.83
N GLU A 164 9.78 6.12 13.15
CA GLU A 164 8.66 6.79 13.83
C GLU A 164 7.36 6.79 12.99
N SER A 165 7.46 6.81 11.66
CA SER A 165 6.28 6.75 10.78
C SER A 165 5.61 5.38 10.87
N THR A 166 6.40 4.32 10.81
CA THR A 166 5.94 2.93 10.95
C THR A 166 5.40 2.66 12.35
N ARG A 167 6.04 3.22 13.39
CA ARG A 167 5.53 3.13 14.78
C ARG A 167 4.14 3.74 14.91
N ARG A 168 3.91 4.92 14.35
CA ARG A 168 2.58 5.57 14.36
C ARG A 168 1.53 4.78 13.58
N MET A 169 1.91 4.21 12.44
CA MET A 169 1.04 3.33 11.67
C MET A 169 0.62 2.10 12.47
N ALA A 170 1.57 1.46 13.17
CA ALA A 170 1.29 0.29 13.98
C ALA A 170 0.41 0.61 15.20
N GLU A 171 0.65 1.77 15.84
CA GLU A 171 -0.20 2.26 16.92
C GLU A 171 -1.62 2.55 16.46
N PHE A 172 -1.77 3.20 15.31
CA PHE A 172 -3.09 3.41 14.70
C PHE A 172 -3.82 2.09 14.45
N ALA A 173 -3.13 1.07 13.91
CA ALA A 173 -3.73 -0.24 13.70
C ALA A 173 -4.16 -0.92 15.00
N ARG A 174 -3.33 -0.83 16.04
CA ARG A 174 -3.66 -1.33 17.38
C ARG A 174 -4.92 -0.67 17.93
N GLU A 175 -5.06 0.64 17.79
CA GLU A 175 -6.26 1.38 18.19
C GLU A 175 -7.50 0.97 17.37
N GLN A 176 -7.37 0.80 16.05
CA GLN A 176 -8.50 0.37 15.20
C GLN A 176 -9.02 -1.01 15.63
N PHE A 177 -8.13 -1.99 15.80
CA PHE A 177 -8.54 -3.35 16.16
C PHE A 177 -8.97 -3.49 17.62
N ALA A 178 -8.43 -2.68 18.53
CA ALA A 178 -8.93 -2.62 19.90
C ALA A 178 -10.42 -2.20 19.97
N ARG A 179 -10.89 -1.33 19.07
CA ARG A 179 -12.32 -0.95 18.98
C ARG A 179 -13.23 -2.12 18.55
N LEU A 180 -12.67 -3.09 17.85
CA LEU A 180 -13.32 -4.35 17.48
C LEU A 180 -13.19 -5.42 18.60
N GLY A 181 -12.37 -5.17 19.62
CA GLY A 181 -12.06 -6.15 20.68
C GLY A 181 -10.99 -7.17 20.29
N VAL A 182 -10.21 -6.89 19.23
CA VAL A 182 -9.08 -7.73 18.80
C VAL A 182 -7.78 -7.11 19.32
N THR A 183 -7.00 -7.91 20.06
CA THR A 183 -5.69 -7.49 20.56
C THR A 183 -4.66 -7.62 19.44
N LEU A 184 -3.92 -6.54 19.16
CA LEU A 184 -2.81 -6.53 18.21
C LEU A 184 -1.47 -6.34 18.93
N LEU A 185 -0.55 -7.28 18.72
CA LEU A 185 0.85 -7.21 19.15
C LEU A 185 1.70 -6.78 17.96
N VAL A 186 2.58 -5.80 18.14
CA VAL A 186 3.40 -5.25 17.06
C VAL A 186 4.83 -5.75 17.18
N GLU A 187 5.36 -6.32 16.09
CA GLU A 187 6.76 -6.69 15.94
C GLU A 187 7.41 -5.79 14.89
N MET A 188 8.33 -4.91 15.30
CA MET A 188 9.02 -4.03 14.37
C MET A 188 10.27 -4.72 13.80
N ASN A 189 10.44 -4.72 12.48
CA ASN A 189 11.59 -5.35 11.82
C ASN A 189 12.32 -4.36 10.90
N ASP A 190 13.55 -4.68 10.52
CA ASP A 190 14.12 -4.14 9.27
C ASP A 190 13.59 -4.91 8.05
N TRP A 191 13.76 -4.33 6.86
CA TRP A 191 13.20 -4.89 5.62
C TRP A 191 13.72 -6.30 5.28
N PRO A 192 15.04 -6.58 5.29
CA PRO A 192 15.54 -7.94 5.06
C PRO A 192 14.98 -8.98 6.04
N THR A 193 14.87 -8.61 7.32
CA THR A 193 14.32 -9.48 8.36
C THR A 193 12.84 -9.78 8.10
N LEU A 194 12.05 -8.74 7.79
CA LEU A 194 10.64 -8.92 7.43
C LEU A 194 10.48 -9.86 6.23
N GLN A 195 11.21 -9.61 5.13
CA GLN A 195 11.15 -10.43 3.93
C GLN A 195 11.47 -11.91 4.23
N ASN A 196 12.46 -12.15 5.09
CA ASN A 196 12.81 -13.51 5.50
C ASN A 196 11.67 -14.19 6.26
N LYS A 197 11.09 -13.51 7.27
CA LYS A 197 9.95 -14.05 8.05
C LYS A 197 8.74 -14.32 7.16
N VAL A 198 8.40 -13.39 6.27
CA VAL A 198 7.28 -13.50 5.32
C VAL A 198 7.49 -14.70 4.40
N SER A 199 8.66 -14.85 3.77
CA SER A 199 8.97 -15.97 2.86
C SER A 199 8.90 -17.37 3.51
N ARG A 200 9.01 -17.42 4.84
CA ARG A 200 8.96 -18.63 5.65
C ARG A 200 7.61 -18.85 6.33
N GLY A 201 6.65 -17.94 6.15
CA GLY A 201 5.33 -18.00 6.78
C GLY A 201 5.41 -17.85 8.30
N GLN A 202 6.41 -17.12 8.80
CA GLN A 202 6.67 -16.90 10.23
C GLN A 202 6.04 -15.59 10.74
N VAL A 203 4.98 -15.12 10.07
CA VAL A 203 4.22 -13.91 10.41
C VAL A 203 2.73 -14.22 10.36
N GLN A 204 1.91 -13.49 11.12
CA GLN A 204 0.45 -13.56 11.01
C GLN A 204 -0.07 -12.46 10.09
N MET A 205 0.10 -11.21 10.52
CA MET A 205 -0.10 -10.02 9.70
C MET A 205 1.24 -9.36 9.42
N TYR A 206 1.39 -8.73 8.25
CA TYR A 206 2.63 -8.03 7.91
C TYR A 206 2.40 -6.83 7.00
N THR A 207 3.19 -5.77 7.14
CA THR A 207 3.16 -4.64 6.21
C THR A 207 3.86 -5.00 4.90
N MET A 208 3.23 -4.74 3.76
CA MET A 208 3.84 -4.95 2.45
C MET A 208 3.31 -3.93 1.45
N GLY A 209 3.95 -3.84 0.30
CA GLY A 209 3.40 -3.18 -0.85
C GLY A 209 3.92 -3.79 -2.14
N TRP A 210 3.27 -3.42 -3.23
CA TRP A 210 3.66 -3.82 -4.56
C TRP A 210 3.56 -2.64 -5.49
N HIS A 211 4.59 -2.51 -6.33
CA HIS A 211 4.69 -1.52 -7.37
C HIS A 211 4.76 -2.27 -8.70
N ALA A 212 4.05 -1.79 -9.72
CA ALA A 212 3.99 -2.50 -10.99
C ALA A 212 5.37 -2.63 -11.65
N ASP A 213 5.75 -3.85 -12.04
CA ASP A 213 6.95 -4.07 -12.86
C ASP A 213 6.69 -3.79 -14.34
N TYR A 214 5.45 -3.98 -14.78
CA TYR A 214 4.96 -3.75 -16.14
C TYR A 214 3.48 -3.34 -16.11
N PRO A 215 2.99 -2.62 -17.14
CA PRO A 215 1.67 -1.98 -17.10
C PRO A 215 0.53 -2.96 -17.39
N ASP A 216 0.38 -4.03 -16.60
CA ASP A 216 -0.71 -5.01 -16.73
C ASP A 216 -1.26 -5.39 -15.34
N PRO A 217 -2.60 -5.42 -15.12
CA PRO A 217 -3.21 -5.90 -13.88
C PRO A 217 -2.74 -7.29 -13.44
N GLU A 218 -2.37 -8.18 -14.38
CA GLU A 218 -1.82 -9.50 -14.05
C GLU A 218 -0.58 -9.40 -13.15
N ASN A 219 0.22 -8.33 -13.25
CA ASN A 219 1.36 -8.09 -12.38
C ASN A 219 0.97 -7.94 -10.90
N PHE A 220 -0.27 -7.52 -10.60
CA PHE A 220 -0.82 -7.54 -9.25
C PHE A 220 -1.45 -8.88 -8.91
N LEU A 221 -2.22 -9.46 -9.83
CA LEU A 221 -2.93 -10.73 -9.62
C LEU A 221 -1.97 -11.91 -9.37
N GLN A 222 -0.76 -11.89 -9.92
CA GLN A 222 0.26 -12.92 -9.68
C GLN A 222 0.64 -13.06 -8.20
N ASN A 223 0.45 -12.01 -7.38
CA ASN A 223 0.69 -12.05 -5.93
C ASN A 223 -0.30 -12.97 -5.18
N TYR A 224 -1.32 -13.48 -5.87
CA TYR A 224 -2.34 -14.37 -5.33
C TYR A 224 -2.43 -15.68 -6.13
N TYR A 225 -1.59 -15.89 -7.13
CA TYR A 225 -1.54 -17.15 -7.85
C TYR A 225 -0.90 -18.23 -6.98
N GLY A 226 -1.59 -19.35 -6.75
CA GLY A 226 -1.18 -20.41 -5.81
C GLY A 226 0.21 -21.00 -6.13
N PRO A 227 0.53 -21.34 -7.38
CA PRO A 227 1.87 -21.80 -7.77
C PRO A 227 3.01 -20.80 -7.48
N ASN A 228 2.71 -19.51 -7.33
CA ASN A 228 3.70 -18.49 -6.93
C ASN A 228 4.05 -18.52 -5.43
N ILE A 229 3.50 -19.44 -4.63
CA ILE A 229 3.88 -19.60 -3.21
C ILE A 229 5.31 -20.14 -3.05
N ALA A 230 5.71 -21.13 -3.86
CA ALA A 230 6.93 -21.88 -3.61
C ALA A 230 8.21 -21.07 -3.90
N LYS A 231 8.18 -20.23 -4.95
CA LYS A 231 9.30 -19.42 -5.43
C LYS A 231 8.83 -18.16 -6.18
N GLY A 232 7.76 -17.54 -5.72
CA GLY A 232 7.16 -16.41 -6.43
C GLY A 232 6.75 -15.29 -5.49
N THR A 233 5.83 -14.47 -5.99
CA THR A 233 5.39 -13.20 -5.40
C THR A 233 4.29 -13.40 -4.36
N ASN A 234 3.67 -14.58 -4.29
CA ASN A 234 2.57 -14.88 -3.38
C ASN A 234 3.03 -15.09 -1.93
N SER A 235 3.12 -13.97 -1.22
CA SER A 235 3.53 -13.89 0.17
C SER A 235 2.42 -14.15 1.18
N THR A 236 1.15 -14.17 0.71
CA THR A 236 -0.02 -14.44 1.57
C THR A 236 -0.27 -15.92 1.76
N TYR A 237 0.41 -16.79 1.00
CA TYR A 237 0.12 -18.21 0.93
C TYR A 237 -1.30 -18.55 0.46
N TYR A 238 -1.94 -17.61 -0.25
CA TYR A 238 -3.28 -17.81 -0.82
C TYR A 238 -3.24 -18.83 -1.96
N SER A 239 -4.20 -19.75 -1.97
CA SER A 239 -4.40 -20.69 -3.05
C SER A 239 -5.89 -20.99 -3.17
N ASN A 240 -6.43 -20.78 -4.36
CA ASN A 240 -7.83 -21.01 -4.66
C ASN A 240 -7.88 -21.60 -6.08
N PRO A 241 -8.33 -22.85 -6.26
CA PRO A 241 -8.30 -23.50 -7.57
C PRO A 241 -9.08 -22.77 -8.66
N ALA A 242 -10.16 -22.05 -8.30
CA ALA A 242 -10.93 -21.26 -9.27
C ALA A 242 -10.14 -20.02 -9.70
N PHE A 243 -9.48 -19.33 -8.75
CA PHE A 243 -8.58 -18.22 -9.07
C PHE A 243 -7.41 -18.69 -9.95
N ASP A 244 -6.77 -19.80 -9.57
CA ASP A 244 -5.59 -20.33 -10.27
C ASP A 244 -5.93 -20.68 -11.73
N ALA A 245 -7.08 -21.33 -11.97
CA ALA A 245 -7.53 -21.65 -13.32
C ALA A 245 -7.83 -20.40 -14.18
N LEU A 246 -8.44 -19.37 -13.59
CA LEU A 246 -8.70 -18.10 -14.27
C LEU A 246 -7.39 -17.37 -14.61
N TYR A 247 -6.45 -17.36 -13.67
CA TYR A 247 -5.13 -16.74 -13.85
C TYR A 247 -4.33 -17.44 -14.95
N GLU A 248 -4.26 -18.78 -14.94
CA GLU A 248 -3.59 -19.57 -15.99
C GLU A 248 -4.17 -19.30 -17.38
N LYS A 249 -5.50 -19.17 -17.50
CA LYS A 249 -6.16 -18.81 -18.75
C LYS A 249 -5.77 -17.41 -19.19
N ALA A 250 -5.88 -16.41 -18.30
CA ALA A 250 -5.64 -15.01 -18.64
C ALA A 250 -4.16 -14.68 -18.93
N ALA A 251 -3.22 -15.41 -18.32
CA ALA A 251 -1.77 -15.15 -18.43
C ALA A 251 -1.20 -15.38 -19.84
N VAL A 252 -1.86 -16.20 -20.67
CA VAL A 252 -1.43 -16.51 -22.05
C VAL A 252 -2.25 -15.78 -23.12
N MET A 253 -3.19 -14.92 -22.70
CA MET A 253 -4.05 -14.14 -23.60
C MET A 253 -3.41 -12.79 -23.92
N GLU A 254 -3.60 -12.34 -25.16
CA GLU A 254 -3.36 -10.95 -25.53
C GLU A 254 -4.41 -10.02 -24.87
N PRO A 255 -4.10 -8.72 -24.68
CA PRO A 255 -5.05 -7.74 -24.18
C PRO A 255 -6.36 -7.75 -24.98
N SER A 256 -7.48 -7.98 -24.28
CA SER A 256 -8.82 -8.11 -24.86
C SER A 256 -9.90 -7.97 -23.78
N ASP A 257 -11.13 -7.68 -24.19
CA ASP A 257 -12.29 -7.60 -23.28
C ASP A 257 -12.51 -8.94 -22.54
N GLU A 258 -12.27 -10.08 -23.19
CA GLU A 258 -12.35 -11.40 -22.53
C GLU A 258 -11.32 -11.53 -21.41
N ARG A 259 -10.07 -11.11 -21.63
CA ARG A 259 -9.02 -11.13 -20.59
C ARG A 259 -9.37 -10.21 -19.42
N THR A 260 -9.95 -9.05 -19.72
CA THR A 260 -10.39 -8.07 -18.70
C THR A 260 -11.54 -8.63 -17.85
N ALA A 261 -12.50 -9.33 -18.46
CA ALA A 261 -13.56 -10.02 -17.74
C ALA A 261 -13.01 -11.11 -16.79
N LEU A 262 -11.99 -11.87 -17.21
CA LEU A 262 -11.33 -12.85 -16.33
C LEU A 262 -10.64 -12.17 -15.13
N TYR A 263 -10.04 -10.99 -15.32
CA TYR A 263 -9.51 -10.19 -14.21
C TYR A 263 -10.60 -9.74 -13.26
N ALA A 264 -11.76 -9.34 -13.77
CA ALA A 264 -12.89 -8.96 -12.95
C ALA A 264 -13.40 -10.14 -12.09
N GLU A 265 -13.49 -11.34 -12.66
CA GLU A 265 -13.86 -12.56 -11.93
C GLU A 265 -12.84 -12.89 -10.84
N MET A 266 -11.54 -12.85 -11.15
CA MET A 266 -10.46 -13.04 -10.18
C MET A 266 -10.53 -12.04 -9.04
N LEU A 267 -10.72 -10.76 -9.34
CA LEU A 267 -10.89 -9.71 -8.34
C LEU A 267 -12.14 -9.93 -7.48
N GLY A 268 -13.24 -10.44 -8.05
CA GLY A 268 -14.43 -10.83 -7.30
C GLY A 268 -14.14 -11.91 -6.26
N ILE A 269 -13.36 -12.94 -6.62
CA ILE A 269 -12.92 -13.99 -5.68
C ILE A 269 -12.08 -13.36 -4.56
N LEU A 270 -11.06 -12.57 -4.92
CA LEU A 270 -10.17 -11.95 -3.93
C LEU A 270 -10.89 -10.96 -3.02
N ASN A 271 -11.86 -10.21 -3.55
CA ASN A 271 -12.69 -9.28 -2.80
C ASN A 271 -13.47 -9.98 -1.70
N GLU A 272 -13.93 -11.21 -1.93
CA GLU A 272 -14.58 -12.01 -0.89
C GLU A 272 -13.58 -12.65 0.06
N ASP A 273 -12.50 -13.22 -0.47
CA ASP A 273 -11.53 -13.98 0.32
C ASP A 273 -10.62 -13.10 1.19
N CYS A 274 -10.49 -11.81 0.88
CA CYS A 274 -9.77 -10.80 1.67
C CYS A 274 -8.36 -11.27 2.12
N PRO A 275 -7.46 -11.67 1.21
CA PRO A 275 -6.09 -12.09 1.58
C PRO A 275 -5.22 -10.95 2.13
N VAL A 276 -5.65 -9.70 1.93
CA VAL A 276 -4.97 -8.49 2.41
C VAL A 276 -5.97 -7.43 2.84
N LEU A 277 -5.54 -6.54 3.74
CA LEU A 277 -6.22 -5.29 4.11
C LEU A 277 -5.47 -4.12 3.48
N TRP A 278 -6.10 -3.41 2.54
CA TRP A 278 -5.45 -2.31 1.83
C TRP A 278 -5.34 -1.03 2.67
N LEU A 279 -4.18 -0.37 2.58
CA LEU A 279 -3.88 0.84 3.33
C LEU A 279 -3.92 2.10 2.46
N SER A 280 -3.35 2.03 1.26
CA SER A 280 -3.27 3.21 0.38
C SER A 280 -2.82 2.88 -1.03
N GLU A 281 -3.33 3.64 -2.00
CA GLU A 281 -2.64 3.96 -3.25
C GLU A 281 -1.98 5.34 -3.06
N PRO A 282 -0.65 5.46 -3.04
CA PRO A 282 0.03 6.70 -2.70
C PRO A 282 -0.11 7.77 -3.80
N VAL A 283 -0.14 9.04 -3.41
CA VAL A 283 0.03 10.17 -4.32
C VAL A 283 1.32 10.90 -3.97
N SER A 284 2.25 10.94 -4.91
CA SER A 284 3.56 11.55 -4.66
C SER A 284 3.55 13.06 -4.92
N PHE A 285 4.11 13.82 -3.97
CA PHE A 285 4.29 15.27 -4.07
C PHE A 285 5.77 15.57 -4.22
N VAL A 286 6.17 16.01 -5.41
CA VAL A 286 7.56 16.31 -5.74
C VAL A 286 7.72 17.81 -5.94
N LEU A 287 8.60 18.42 -5.15
CA LEU A 287 9.07 19.77 -5.37
C LEU A 287 10.23 19.77 -6.36
N ILE A 288 10.16 20.69 -7.31
CA ILE A 288 11.10 20.81 -8.42
C ILE A 288 11.57 22.25 -8.48
N ASN A 289 12.88 22.48 -8.38
CA ASN A 289 13.42 23.82 -8.60
C ASN A 289 13.24 24.27 -10.06
N ASP A 290 13.09 25.57 -10.29
CA ASP A 290 12.86 26.13 -11.63
C ASP A 290 13.99 25.91 -12.63
N TRP A 291 15.22 25.71 -12.14
CA TRP A 291 16.36 25.38 -13.01
C TRP A 291 16.28 23.95 -13.57
N VAL A 292 15.36 23.11 -13.07
CA VAL A 292 15.15 21.76 -13.59
C VAL A 292 14.18 21.81 -14.77
N ARG A 293 14.67 21.40 -15.93
CA ARG A 293 13.92 21.30 -17.18
C ARG A 293 13.71 19.83 -17.54
N ASN A 294 12.61 19.55 -18.24
CA ASN A 294 12.27 18.21 -18.75
C ASN A 294 12.18 17.12 -17.68
N TYR A 295 11.77 17.49 -16.46
CA TYR A 295 11.43 16.50 -15.43
C TYR A 295 10.15 15.77 -15.86
N LYS A 296 10.31 14.51 -16.27
CA LYS A 296 9.22 13.61 -16.69
C LYS A 296 9.36 12.31 -15.90
N PRO A 297 8.71 12.19 -14.73
CA PRO A 297 8.66 10.92 -14.03
C PRO A 297 7.88 9.93 -14.90
N HIS A 298 8.24 8.66 -14.81
CA HIS A 298 7.53 7.59 -15.46
C HIS A 298 7.02 6.64 -14.37
N PRO A 299 5.76 6.19 -14.42
CA PRO A 299 5.14 5.44 -13.33
C PRO A 299 5.81 4.09 -13.05
N ILE A 300 6.44 3.46 -14.06
CA ILE A 300 7.11 2.14 -13.94
C ILE A 300 8.61 2.22 -14.27
N GLY A 301 8.96 2.77 -15.43
CA GLY A 301 10.34 2.89 -15.92
C GLY A 301 11.24 3.84 -15.11
N TYR A 302 12.39 3.32 -14.69
CA TYR A 302 13.45 4.08 -14.03
C TYR A 302 14.49 4.63 -15.02
N GLY A 303 15.42 5.47 -14.55
CA GLY A 303 16.54 5.94 -15.37
C GLY A 303 16.28 7.18 -16.23
N ASN A 304 15.28 7.99 -15.87
CA ASN A 304 14.84 9.16 -16.66
C ASN A 304 15.80 10.36 -16.62
N LEU A 305 16.92 10.27 -15.88
CA LEU A 305 17.92 11.35 -15.75
C LEU A 305 18.49 11.81 -17.10
N ARG A 306 18.61 10.92 -18.09
CA ARG A 306 19.08 11.26 -19.44
C ARG A 306 18.18 12.28 -20.18
N TYR A 307 16.93 12.41 -19.75
CA TYR A 307 15.95 13.33 -20.32
C TYR A 307 15.86 14.65 -19.54
N GLN A 308 16.43 14.70 -18.34
CA GLN A 308 16.44 15.89 -17.50
C GLN A 308 17.57 16.83 -17.92
N ARG A 309 17.29 18.14 -17.90
CA ARG A 309 18.29 19.18 -18.15
C ARG A 309 18.34 20.13 -16.96
N ILE A 310 19.55 20.53 -16.57
CA ILE A 310 19.79 21.54 -15.55
C ILE A 310 20.20 22.85 -16.22
N ASP A 311 19.51 23.93 -15.87
CA ASP A 311 19.92 25.29 -16.17
C ASP A 311 20.94 25.76 -15.12
N SER A 312 22.22 25.54 -15.40
CA SER A 312 23.31 25.83 -14.47
C SER A 312 23.43 27.31 -14.11
N GLU A 313 22.99 28.23 -14.98
CA GLU A 313 22.99 29.66 -14.68
C GLU A 313 21.86 30.04 -13.72
N ALA A 314 20.65 29.53 -13.95
CA ALA A 314 19.54 29.69 -13.02
C ALA A 314 19.86 29.09 -11.65
N ARG A 315 20.46 27.88 -11.60
CA ARG A 315 20.89 27.23 -10.35
C ARG A 315 21.88 28.07 -9.55
N ARG A 316 22.92 28.62 -10.21
CA ARG A 316 23.91 29.49 -9.56
C ARG A 316 23.31 30.80 -9.04
N ARG A 317 22.41 31.43 -9.81
CA ARG A 317 21.71 32.66 -9.38
C ARG A 317 20.86 32.44 -8.13
N ALA A 318 20.28 31.25 -7.97
CA ALA A 318 19.53 30.86 -6.80
C ALA A 318 20.40 30.40 -5.60
N GLY A 319 21.73 30.51 -5.70
CA GLY A 319 22.65 30.13 -4.63
C GLY A 319 22.96 28.62 -4.56
N GLY A 320 22.46 27.83 -5.53
CA GLY A 320 22.80 26.43 -5.67
C GLY A 320 24.24 26.23 -6.17
N ARG A 321 24.88 25.15 -5.72
CA ARG A 321 26.22 24.73 -6.17
C ARG A 321 26.14 23.73 -7.29
#